data_AF-A0A4Q4D636-F1
#
_entry.id   AF-A0A4Q4D636-F1
#
_cell.length_a   1.000
_cell.length_b   1.000
_cell.length_c   1.000
_cell.angle_alpha   90.00
_cell.angle_beta   90.00
_cell.angle_gamma   90.00
#
_symmetry.space_group_name_H-M   'P 1'
#
loop_
_entity.id
_entity.type
_entity.pdbx_description
1 polymer ?
#
loop_
_entity_poly.entity_id
_entity_poly.type
_entity_poly.pdbx_seq_one_letter_code
_entity_poly.pdbx_strand_id
1 'polypeptide(L)'
;MSSQLRGISARSLEDVLSAVSAAQGDSAETGRGLFGVVSILDSAPALRRVLTDPSTEDQAKVTLAESVFGGKIAAGALEVLKAAVAGRPATGRDLPDGIETAGVVAFVKAAGKGADSVETQLFEAGEIVASDAELRAVVSDRSI
;
A
#
# COMPACT_ATOMS: atom_id res chain seq x y z
N MET A 1 -15.83 14.81 8.45
CA MET A 1 -14.91 14.25 9.46
C MET A 1 -13.55 14.13 8.80
N SER A 2 -12.64 15.03 9.15
CA SER A 2 -11.33 15.19 8.52
C SER A 2 -10.45 13.98 8.84
N SER A 3 -10.51 12.94 8.01
CA SER A 3 -9.51 11.87 7.95
C SER A 3 -8.26 12.43 7.28
N GLN A 4 -7.58 13.37 7.94
CA GLN A 4 -6.19 13.66 7.60
C GLN A 4 -5.42 12.35 7.85
N LEU A 5 -4.99 11.73 6.75
CA LEU A 5 -3.94 10.71 6.63
C LEU A 5 -3.17 10.52 7.95
N ARG A 6 -3.68 9.64 8.82
CA ARG A 6 -2.89 9.08 9.92
C ARG A 6 -2.08 7.92 9.35
N GLY A 7 -1.26 8.22 8.34
CA GLY A 7 -0.35 7.27 7.73
C GLY A 7 1.03 7.38 8.39
N ILE A 8 2.03 6.76 7.74
CA ILE A 8 3.44 7.05 7.99
C ILE A 8 3.70 8.56 7.99
N SER A 9 4.73 9.01 8.71
CA SER A 9 5.09 10.44 8.73
C SER A 9 5.17 10.99 7.30
N ALA A 10 4.80 12.26 7.08
CA ALA A 10 4.75 12.86 5.74
C ALA A 10 6.05 12.62 4.94
N ARG A 11 7.20 12.73 5.61
CA ARG A 11 8.52 12.41 5.04
C ARG A 11 8.67 10.95 4.64
N SER A 12 8.27 10.03 5.52
CA SER A 12 8.29 8.60 5.18
C SER A 12 7.35 8.28 4.02
N LEU A 13 6.22 8.97 3.88
CA LEU A 13 5.33 8.81 2.73
C LEU A 13 5.99 9.29 1.44
N GLU A 14 6.63 10.46 1.47
CA GLU A 14 7.41 10.97 0.33
C GLU A 14 8.50 9.98 -0.11
N ASP A 15 9.22 9.38 0.84
CA ASP A 15 10.24 8.37 0.55
C ASP A 15 9.64 7.12 -0.13
N VAL A 16 8.49 6.63 0.38
CA VAL A 16 7.76 5.49 -0.20
C VAL A 16 7.26 5.79 -1.61
N LEU A 17 6.67 6.96 -1.84
CA LEU A 17 6.17 7.37 -3.16
C LEU A 17 7.31 7.63 -4.15
N SER A 18 8.45 8.11 -3.65
CA SER A 18 9.68 8.22 -4.44
C SER A 18 10.18 6.83 -4.86
N ALA A 19 10.08 5.82 -4.00
CA ALA A 19 10.40 4.44 -4.34
C ALA A 19 9.47 3.89 -5.43
N VAL A 20 8.16 4.22 -5.43
CA VAL A 20 7.24 3.84 -6.51
C VAL A 20 7.65 4.47 -7.84
N SER A 21 8.10 5.72 -7.80
CA SER A 21 8.59 6.43 -8.99
C SER A 21 9.85 5.79 -9.56
N ALA A 22 10.80 5.44 -8.68
CA ALA A 22 12.07 4.81 -9.03
C ALA A 22 11.96 3.31 -9.38
N ALA A 23 10.89 2.64 -8.93
CA ALA A 23 10.66 1.22 -9.19
C ALA A 23 10.63 0.94 -10.69
N GLN A 24 11.43 -0.05 -11.09
CA GLN A 24 11.57 -0.53 -12.46
C GLN A 24 10.62 -1.70 -12.73
N GLY A 25 10.35 -1.95 -14.01
CA GLY A 25 9.45 -3.02 -14.44
C GLY A 25 7.99 -2.59 -14.54
N ASP A 26 7.09 -3.57 -14.53
CA ASP A 26 5.66 -3.33 -14.68
C ASP A 26 5.05 -2.70 -13.42
N SER A 27 4.46 -1.53 -13.58
CA SER A 27 3.88 -0.76 -12.45
C SER A 27 2.57 -1.37 -11.94
N ALA A 28 1.81 -2.08 -12.78
CA ALA A 28 0.61 -2.78 -12.35
C ALA A 28 0.96 -4.05 -11.55
N GLU A 29 2.02 -4.78 -11.93
CA GLU A 29 2.57 -5.87 -11.11
C GLU A 29 3.12 -5.36 -9.77
N THR A 30 3.73 -4.18 -9.78
CA THR A 30 4.16 -3.51 -8.55
C THR A 30 2.96 -3.23 -7.65
N GLY A 31 1.88 -2.62 -8.18
CA GLY A 31 0.65 -2.36 -7.43
C GLY A 31 -0.01 -3.63 -6.89
N ARG A 32 -0.11 -4.69 -7.70
CA ARG A 32 -0.63 -6.01 -7.27
C ARG A 32 0.19 -6.59 -6.12
N GLY A 33 1.51 -6.56 -6.23
CA GLY A 33 2.41 -7.04 -5.18
C GLY A 33 2.21 -6.28 -3.87
N LEU A 34 2.07 -4.95 -3.93
CA LEU A 34 1.87 -4.12 -2.74
C LEU A 34 0.52 -4.39 -2.06
N PHE A 35 -0.58 -4.56 -2.80
CA PHE A 35 -1.86 -4.98 -2.20
C PHE A 35 -1.78 -6.39 -1.59
N GLY A 36 -1.05 -7.31 -2.22
CA GLY A 36 -0.75 -8.61 -1.63
C GLY A 36 -0.03 -8.50 -0.29
N VAL A 37 0.94 -7.59 -0.18
CA VAL A 37 1.62 -7.31 1.10
C VAL A 37 0.65 -6.76 2.14
N VAL A 38 -0.23 -5.81 1.80
CA VAL A 38 -1.25 -5.27 2.72
C VAL A 38 -2.13 -6.40 3.28
N SER A 39 -2.64 -7.27 2.42
CA SER A 39 -3.46 -8.43 2.82
C SER A 39 -2.74 -9.36 3.80
N ILE A 40 -1.43 -9.62 3.58
CA ILE A 40 -0.62 -10.42 4.50
C ILE A 40 -0.39 -9.70 5.82
N LEU A 41 -0.10 -8.39 5.83
CA LEU A 41 0.10 -7.63 7.06
C LEU A 41 -1.19 -7.50 7.89
N ASP A 42 -2.35 -7.49 7.25
CA ASP A 42 -3.65 -7.51 7.92
C ASP A 42 -3.96 -8.86 8.56
N SER A 43 -3.65 -9.96 7.87
CA SER A 43 -3.85 -11.33 8.37
C SER A 43 -2.75 -11.82 9.32
N ALA A 44 -1.58 -11.17 9.35
CA ALA A 44 -0.44 -11.53 10.21
C ALA A 44 -0.02 -10.38 11.16
N PRO A 45 -0.78 -10.12 12.26
CA PRO A 45 -0.49 -9.05 13.21
C PRO A 45 0.90 -9.13 13.86
N ALA A 46 1.43 -10.35 14.05
CA ALA A 46 2.76 -10.56 14.61
C ALA A 46 3.87 -10.05 13.68
N LEU A 47 3.76 -10.34 12.37
CA LEU A 47 4.70 -9.85 11.36
C LEU A 47 4.66 -8.32 11.30
N ARG A 48 3.44 -7.75 11.23
CA ARG A 48 3.24 -6.30 11.24
C ARG A 48 3.89 -5.65 12.46
N ARG A 49 3.69 -6.25 13.65
CA ARG A 49 4.28 -5.73 14.90
C ARG A 49 5.80 -5.69 14.85
N VAL A 50 6.46 -6.73 14.32
CA VAL A 50 7.93 -6.76 14.19
C VAL A 50 8.41 -5.71 13.18
N LEU A 51 7.73 -5.59 12.04
CA LEU A 51 8.10 -4.62 11.00
C LEU A 51 7.90 -3.15 11.42
N THR A 52 7.04 -2.89 12.41
CA THR A 52 6.81 -1.53 12.95
C THR A 52 7.47 -1.28 14.31
N ASP A 53 8.19 -2.25 14.90
CA ASP A 53 8.78 -2.10 16.23
C ASP A 53 9.94 -1.07 16.21
N PRO A 54 9.85 0.06 16.94
CA PRO A 54 10.90 1.07 16.95
C PRO A 54 12.23 0.58 17.57
N SER A 55 12.21 -0.50 18.37
CA SER A 55 13.41 -1.09 18.97
C SER A 55 14.12 -2.09 18.05
N THR A 56 13.49 -2.51 16.96
CA THR A 56 14.13 -3.38 15.96
C THR A 56 14.96 -2.53 14.99
N GLU A 57 16.21 -2.94 14.73
CA GLU A 57 17.10 -2.28 13.78
C GLU A 57 16.50 -2.23 12.37
N ASP A 58 16.63 -1.10 11.68
CA ASP A 58 16.00 -0.87 10.38
C ASP A 58 16.47 -1.91 9.33
N GLN A 59 17.76 -2.26 9.34
CA GLN A 59 18.30 -3.29 8.44
C GLN A 59 17.74 -4.69 8.74
N ALA A 60 17.44 -5.00 10.00
CA ALA A 60 16.82 -6.26 10.39
C ALA A 60 15.37 -6.36 9.86
N LYS A 61 14.61 -5.25 9.89
CA LYS A 61 13.26 -5.18 9.30
C LYS A 61 13.28 -5.37 7.79
N VAL A 62 14.21 -4.70 7.10
CA VAL A 62 14.41 -4.83 5.65
C VAL A 62 14.74 -6.27 5.29
N THR A 63 15.66 -6.90 6.03
CA THR A 63 16.04 -8.31 5.81
C THR A 63 14.87 -9.26 6.06
N LEU A 64 14.06 -9.01 7.10
CA LEU A 64 12.85 -9.79 7.37
C LEU A 64 11.85 -9.65 6.21
N ALA A 65 11.57 -8.43 5.76
CA ALA A 65 10.67 -8.18 4.62
C ALA A 65 11.16 -8.91 3.35
N GLU A 66 12.45 -8.86 3.06
CA GLU A 66 13.06 -9.60 1.94
C GLU A 66 12.93 -11.11 2.11
N SER A 67 13.14 -11.66 3.30
CA SER A 67 12.97 -13.10 3.55
C SER A 67 11.52 -13.57 3.36
N VAL A 68 10.55 -12.72 3.70
CA VAL A 68 9.13 -13.08 3.66
C VAL A 68 8.56 -12.94 2.25
N PHE A 69 8.90 -11.86 1.55
CA PHE A 69 8.26 -11.47 0.27
C PHE A 69 9.18 -11.62 -0.95
N GLY A 70 10.49 -11.77 -0.75
CA GLY A 70 11.46 -11.95 -1.82
C GLY A 70 11.10 -13.11 -2.75
N GLY A 71 11.16 -12.86 -4.06
CA GLY A 71 10.79 -13.83 -5.09
C GLY A 71 9.29 -14.17 -5.18
N LYS A 72 8.45 -13.64 -4.29
CA LYS A 72 6.99 -13.85 -4.29
C LYS A 72 6.21 -12.67 -4.87
N ILE A 73 6.82 -11.49 -4.86
CA ILE A 73 6.29 -10.25 -5.46
C ILE A 73 7.27 -9.71 -6.50
N ALA A 74 6.77 -8.84 -7.39
CA ALA A 74 7.62 -8.16 -8.36
C ALA A 74 8.74 -7.36 -7.67
N ALA A 75 9.90 -7.27 -8.31
CA ALA A 75 11.07 -6.58 -7.75
C ALA A 75 10.76 -5.12 -7.38
N GLY A 76 9.97 -4.41 -8.19
CA GLY A 76 9.52 -3.05 -7.88
C GLY A 76 8.71 -2.96 -6.58
N ALA A 77 7.81 -3.93 -6.33
CA ALA A 77 7.04 -3.98 -5.09
C ALA A 77 7.93 -4.26 -3.87
N LEU A 78 8.94 -5.12 -4.03
CA LEU A 78 9.88 -5.42 -2.96
C LEU A 78 10.70 -4.18 -2.57
N GLU A 79 11.18 -3.40 -3.53
CA GLU A 79 11.94 -2.18 -3.24
C GLU A 79 11.08 -1.11 -2.55
N VAL A 80 9.82 -0.95 -2.95
CA VAL A 80 8.87 -0.06 -2.27
C VAL A 80 8.61 -0.52 -0.83
N LEU A 81 8.44 -1.84 -0.62
CA LEU A 81 8.28 -2.40 0.72
C LEU A 81 9.51 -2.14 1.60
N LYS A 82 10.72 -2.32 1.06
CA LYS A 82 11.97 -2.03 1.78
C LYS A 82 12.06 -0.56 2.21
N ALA A 83 11.67 0.37 1.32
CA ALA A 83 11.60 1.79 1.65
C ALA A 83 10.57 2.09 2.76
N ALA A 84 9.38 1.48 2.69
CA ALA A 84 8.33 1.65 3.68
C ALA A 84 8.73 1.16 5.08
N VAL A 85 9.39 0.01 5.20
CA VAL A 85 9.84 -0.50 6.51
C VAL A 85 11.03 0.28 7.08
N ALA A 86 11.88 0.84 6.22
CA ALA A 86 13.02 1.67 6.63
C ALA A 86 12.58 3.07 7.15
N GLY A 87 11.44 3.59 6.67
CA GLY A 87 10.92 4.91 7.03
C GLY A 87 10.38 5.06 8.46
N ARG A 88 10.48 4.01 9.29
CA ARG A 88 10.00 3.94 10.69
C ARG A 88 8.53 4.38 10.86
N PRO A 89 7.58 3.51 10.49
CA PRO A 89 6.16 3.75 10.69
C PRO A 89 5.86 4.09 12.17
N ALA A 90 5.00 5.08 12.44
CA ALA A 90 4.75 5.51 13.82
C ALA A 90 3.78 4.55 14.55
N THR A 91 2.92 3.86 13.82
CA THR A 91 2.03 2.82 14.33
C THR A 91 2.05 1.55 13.47
N GLY A 92 1.52 0.46 14.03
CA GLY A 92 1.32 -0.79 13.30
C GLY A 92 0.45 -0.62 12.05
N ARG A 93 -0.50 0.34 12.03
CA ARG A 93 -1.38 0.57 10.87
C ARG A 93 -0.77 1.50 9.83
N ASP A 94 0.14 2.37 10.23
CA ASP A 94 0.76 3.32 9.32
C ASP A 94 1.50 2.61 8.17
N LEU A 95 2.14 1.48 8.46
CA LEU A 95 2.85 0.69 7.47
C LEU A 95 1.93 0.15 6.36
N PRO A 96 0.90 -0.67 6.64
CA PRO A 96 -0.02 -1.12 5.60
C PRO A 96 -0.74 0.03 4.91
N ASP A 97 -1.14 1.09 5.61
CA ASP A 97 -1.81 2.26 5.00
C ASP A 97 -0.88 2.98 3.99
N GLY A 98 0.42 3.11 4.32
CA GLY A 98 1.43 3.66 3.41
C GLY A 98 1.70 2.77 2.20
N ILE A 99 1.75 1.44 2.38
CA ILE A 99 1.91 0.46 1.30
C ILE A 99 0.67 0.44 0.40
N GLU A 100 -0.53 0.54 0.97
CA GLU A 100 -1.79 0.64 0.22
C GLU A 100 -1.79 1.88 -0.69
N THR A 101 -1.42 3.03 -0.13
CA THR A 101 -1.28 4.29 -0.89
C THR A 101 -0.25 4.12 -2.02
N ALA A 102 0.89 3.49 -1.75
CA ALA A 102 1.91 3.20 -2.76
C ALA A 102 1.39 2.27 -3.87
N GLY A 103 0.57 1.28 -3.52
CA GLY A 103 -0.10 0.38 -4.46
C GLY A 103 -1.04 1.14 -5.41
N VAL A 104 -1.87 2.03 -4.87
CA VAL A 104 -2.74 2.92 -5.65
C VAL A 104 -1.91 3.78 -6.62
N VAL A 105 -0.85 4.42 -6.13
CA VAL A 105 0.03 5.26 -6.96
C VAL A 105 0.72 4.44 -8.06
N ALA A 106 1.10 3.19 -7.78
CA ALA A 106 1.66 2.29 -8.79
C ALA A 106 0.64 1.96 -9.91
N PHE A 107 -0.64 1.77 -9.57
CA PHE A 107 -1.70 1.60 -10.58
C PHE A 107 -1.97 2.88 -11.39
N VAL A 108 -1.96 4.05 -10.75
CA VAL A 108 -2.06 5.34 -11.47
C VAL A 108 -0.87 5.50 -12.43
N LYS A 109 0.35 5.18 -11.99
CA LYS A 109 1.55 5.15 -12.84
C LYS A 109 1.39 4.19 -14.01
N ALA A 110 0.81 3.01 -13.78
CA ALA A 110 0.55 2.01 -14.82
C ALA A 110 -0.49 2.48 -15.85
N ALA A 111 -1.52 3.23 -15.42
CA ALA A 111 -2.53 3.78 -16.31
C ALA A 111 -1.93 4.79 -17.32
N GLY A 112 -0.90 5.53 -16.92
CA GLY A 112 -0.20 6.48 -17.80
C GLY A 112 -1.17 7.47 -18.44
N LYS A 113 -1.27 7.46 -19.78
CA LYS A 113 -2.21 8.33 -20.53
C LYS A 113 -3.70 7.97 -20.32
N GLY A 114 -4.00 6.83 -19.72
CA GLY A 114 -5.35 6.40 -19.38
C GLY A 114 -5.83 6.86 -18.01
N ALA A 115 -5.03 7.63 -17.26
CA ALA A 115 -5.38 8.06 -15.90
C ALA A 115 -6.73 8.80 -15.83
N ASP A 116 -6.99 9.74 -16.75
CA ASP A 116 -8.26 10.49 -16.81
C ASP A 116 -9.47 9.57 -17.02
N SER A 117 -9.31 8.51 -17.82
CA SER A 117 -10.36 7.51 -18.03
C SER A 117 -10.60 6.69 -16.77
N VAL A 118 -9.53 6.32 -16.04
CA VAL A 118 -9.65 5.59 -14.78
C VAL A 118 -10.32 6.46 -13.71
N GLU A 119 -9.97 7.74 -13.63
CA GLU A 119 -10.63 8.70 -12.74
C GLU A 119 -12.13 8.76 -13.02
N THR A 120 -12.52 8.92 -14.28
CA THR A 120 -13.94 8.97 -14.69
C THR A 120 -14.67 7.69 -14.28
N GLN A 121 -14.09 6.53 -14.56
CA GLN A 121 -14.68 5.23 -14.20
C GLN A 121 -14.81 5.03 -12.69
N LEU A 122 -13.81 5.47 -11.90
CA LEU A 122 -13.87 5.41 -10.44
C LEU A 122 -14.93 6.35 -9.87
N PHE A 123 -15.09 7.53 -10.46
CA PHE A 123 -16.15 8.47 -10.09
C PHE A 123 -17.53 7.89 -10.36
N GLU A 124 -17.76 7.35 -11.57
CA GLU A 124 -19.01 6.70 -11.96
C GLU A 124 -19.33 5.51 -11.04
N ALA A 125 -18.36 4.63 -10.78
CA ALA A 125 -18.52 3.51 -9.86
C ALA A 125 -18.84 3.99 -8.43
N GLY A 126 -18.16 5.04 -7.97
CA GLY A 126 -18.42 5.66 -6.66
C GLY A 126 -19.84 6.19 -6.53
N GLU A 127 -20.35 6.87 -7.56
CA GLU A 127 -21.73 7.38 -7.60
C GLU A 127 -22.77 6.25 -7.60
N ILE A 128 -22.51 5.16 -8.32
CA ILE A 128 -23.39 3.96 -8.30
C ILE A 128 -23.46 3.38 -6.88
N VAL A 129 -22.31 3.19 -6.22
CA VAL A 129 -22.27 2.68 -4.83
C VAL A 129 -22.88 3.68 -3.84
N ALA A 130 -22.69 4.98 -4.05
CA ALA A 130 -23.23 6.01 -3.18
C ALA A 130 -24.76 6.12 -3.28
N SER A 131 -25.34 5.87 -4.46
CA SER A 131 -26.78 5.99 -4.70
C SER A 131 -27.60 4.77 -4.24
N ASP A 132 -26.96 3.61 -4.01
CA ASP A 132 -27.61 2.37 -3.58
C ASP A 132 -27.18 1.98 -2.15
N ALA A 133 -28.13 1.95 -1.21
CA ALA A 133 -27.85 1.65 0.20
C ALA A 133 -27.47 0.19 0.45
N GLU A 134 -28.01 -0.76 -0.31
CA GLU A 134 -27.70 -2.18 -0.20
C GLU A 134 -26.28 -2.43 -0.74
N LEU A 135 -25.96 -1.87 -1.91
CA LEU A 135 -24.63 -1.97 -2.49
C LEU A 135 -23.57 -1.34 -1.58
N ARG A 136 -23.86 -0.18 -0.98
CA ARG A 136 -22.96 0.47 -0.01
C ARG A 136 -22.72 -0.41 1.21
N ALA A 137 -23.74 -1.10 1.70
CA ALA A 137 -23.60 -2.04 2.82
C ALA A 137 -22.70 -3.22 2.44
N VAL A 138 -22.92 -3.84 1.27
CA VAL A 138 -22.10 -4.96 0.78
C VAL A 138 -20.63 -4.56 0.57
N VAL A 139 -20.38 -3.42 -0.08
CA VAL A 139 -19.01 -2.95 -0.37
C VAL A 139 -18.23 -2.57 0.90
N SER A 140 -18.92 -2.16 1.96
CA SER A 140 -18.28 -1.77 3.23
C SER A 140 -18.11 -2.91 4.23
N ASP A 141 -18.69 -4.09 3.95
CA ASP A 141 -18.55 -5.26 4.80
C ASP A 141 -17.16 -5.88 4.64
N ARG A 142 -16.38 -5.87 5.74
CA ARG A 142 -15.03 -6.47 5.80
C ARG A 142 -15.04 -7.95 6.18
N SER A 143 -16.21 -8.53 6.44
CA SER A 143 -16.35 -9.93 6.84
C SER A 143 -16.66 -10.88 5.66
N ILE A 144 -16.96 -10.32 4.49
CA ILE A 144 -17.23 -11.03 3.25
C ILE A 144 -15.96 -11.13 2.41
#